data_AF-A0A497MYX6-F1
#
_entry.id   AF-A0A497MYX6-F1
#
_cell.length_a   1.000
_cell.length_b   1.000
_cell.length_c   1.000
_cell.angle_alpha   90.00
_cell.angle_beta   90.00
_cell.angle_gamma   90.00
#
_symmetry.space_group_name_H-M   'P 1'
#
loop_
_entity.id
_entity.type
_entity.pdbx_description
1 polymer ?
#
loop_
_entity_poly.entity_id
_entity_poly.type
_entity_poly.pdbx_seq_one_letter_code
_entity_poly.pdbx_strand_id
1 'polypeptide(L)'
;MKKKPFSGFLSWVDEQTIKKFKKIVRGKNVKFCTIFCHHNADPDAIYASYLTFKLVKHLNPKIECEIIADQGISKISKVLMLKVPVNFKDKPNLEKTDLIILVDTS
;
A
#
# COMPACT_ATOMS: atom_id res chain seq x y z
N MET A 1 7.78 23.17 25.97
CA MET A 1 6.80 23.49 24.91
C MET A 1 6.41 22.21 24.18
N LYS A 2 5.23 21.63 24.46
CA LYS A 2 4.72 20.46 23.71
C LYS A 2 4.22 20.97 22.35
N LYS A 3 4.77 20.48 21.25
CA LYS A 3 4.30 20.84 19.90
C LYS A 3 2.82 20.44 19.78
N LYS A 4 1.96 21.39 19.37
CA LYS A 4 0.55 21.11 19.04
C LYS A 4 0.51 20.06 17.92
N PRO A 5 -0.38 19.05 17.98
CA PRO A 5 -0.52 18.09 16.90
C PRO A 5 -1.07 18.81 15.66
N PHE A 6 -0.53 18.44 14.49
CA PHE A 6 -0.98 18.87 13.17
C PHE A 6 -2.51 18.77 13.04
N SER A 7 -3.23 19.89 13.15
CA SER A 7 -4.68 19.93 13.36
C SER A 7 -5.53 20.07 12.08
N GLY A 8 -5.07 19.56 10.94
CA GLY A 8 -5.81 19.69 9.66
C GLY A 8 -5.97 18.41 8.84
N PHE A 9 -5.02 17.47 8.94
CA PHE A 9 -5.00 16.27 8.09
C PHE A 9 -5.36 14.98 8.86
N LEU A 10 -5.25 15.00 10.19
CA LEU A 10 -5.43 13.83 11.06
C LEU A 10 -6.88 13.54 11.49
N SER A 11 -7.88 14.24 10.96
CA SER A 11 -9.29 13.98 11.33
C SER A 11 -9.89 12.72 10.70
N TRP A 12 -9.21 12.12 9.70
CA TRP A 12 -9.77 11.02 8.89
C TRP A 12 -9.26 9.63 9.29
N VAL A 13 -8.14 9.56 10.03
CA VAL A 13 -7.58 8.29 10.51
C VAL A 13 -7.16 8.46 11.97
N ASP A 14 -7.85 7.76 12.87
CA ASP A 14 -7.57 7.85 14.29
C ASP A 14 -6.31 7.07 14.71
N GLU A 15 -5.77 7.40 15.88
CA GLU A 15 -4.54 6.81 16.39
C GLU A 15 -4.66 5.29 16.63
N GLN A 16 -5.86 4.79 16.97
CA GLN A 16 -6.08 3.36 17.18
C GLN A 16 -6.00 2.60 15.86
N THR A 17 -6.56 3.15 14.77
CA THR A 17 -6.42 2.59 13.42
C THR A 17 -4.95 2.46 13.02
N ILE A 18 -4.14 3.50 13.25
CA ILE A 18 -2.69 3.47 12.97
C ILE A 18 -1.98 2.41 13.83
N LYS A 19 -2.30 2.32 15.13
CA LYS A 19 -1.73 1.31 16.04
C LYS A 19 -2.09 -0.11 15.58
N LYS A 20 -3.34 -0.34 15.19
CA LYS A 20 -3.83 -1.63 14.70
C LYS A 20 -3.13 -2.03 13.41
N PHE A 21 -3.02 -1.12 12.44
CA PHE A 21 -2.28 -1.35 11.20
C PHE A 21 -0.83 -1.75 11.47
N LYS A 22 -0.11 -0.98 12.29
CA LYS A 22 1.28 -1.29 12.68
C LYS A 22 1.41 -2.66 13.36
N LYS A 23 0.44 -3.04 14.21
CA LYS A 23 0.41 -4.34 14.88
C LYS A 23 0.24 -5.49 13.88
N ILE A 24 -0.64 -5.34 12.89
CA ILE A 24 -0.86 -6.34 11.84
C ILE A 24 0.41 -6.53 11.01
N VAL A 25 0.98 -5.44 10.48
CA VAL A 25 2.18 -5.49 9.60
C VAL A 25 3.41 -6.04 10.32
N ARG A 26 3.56 -5.78 11.63
CA ARG A 26 4.66 -6.30 12.46
C ARG A 26 4.42 -7.71 13.01
N GLY A 27 3.27 -8.31 12.73
CA GLY A 27 2.95 -9.65 13.20
C GLY A 27 3.96 -10.67 12.69
N LYS A 28 4.51 -11.51 13.57
CA LYS A 28 5.54 -12.52 13.23
C LYS A 28 5.08 -13.54 12.17
N ASN A 29 3.76 -13.72 12.03
CA ASN A 29 3.17 -14.65 11.08
C ASN A 29 2.96 -14.03 9.70
N VAL A 30 3.12 -12.71 9.56
CA VAL A 30 2.96 -12.04 8.27
C VAL A 30 4.31 -12.02 7.55
N LYS A 31 4.47 -12.91 6.59
CA LYS A 31 5.69 -13.07 5.78
C LYS A 31 5.50 -12.56 4.35
N PHE A 32 4.29 -12.63 3.81
CA PHE A 32 3.98 -12.16 2.47
C PHE A 32 2.75 -11.25 2.46
N CYS A 33 2.87 -10.08 1.83
CA CYS A 33 1.79 -9.10 1.68
C CYS A 33 1.50 -8.79 0.22
N THR A 34 0.23 -8.87 -0.16
CA THR A 34 -0.25 -8.54 -1.50
C THR A 34 -1.10 -7.28 -1.43
N ILE A 35 -0.68 -6.25 -2.14
CA ILE A 35 -1.40 -4.97 -2.22
C ILE A 35 -2.15 -4.93 -3.55
N PHE A 36 -3.47 -4.77 -3.50
CA PHE A 36 -4.30 -4.63 -4.69
C PHE A 36 -4.76 -3.19 -4.86
N CYS A 37 -4.77 -2.72 -6.10
CA CYS A 37 -5.51 -1.54 -6.53
C CYS A 37 -6.51 -1.87 -7.64
N HIS A 38 -7.45 -0.95 -7.87
CA HIS A 38 -8.56 -1.12 -8.79
C HIS A 38 -8.13 -1.25 -10.27
N HIS A 39 -9.08 -1.65 -11.12
CA HIS A 39 -8.89 -1.75 -12.56
C HIS A 39 -8.56 -0.42 -13.24
N ASN A 40 -7.75 -0.43 -14.30
CA ASN A 40 -7.34 0.81 -14.96
C ASN A 40 -6.80 1.83 -13.95
N ALA A 41 -5.93 1.36 -13.05
CA ALA A 41 -5.44 2.11 -11.90
C ALA A 41 -4.92 3.49 -12.34
N ASP A 42 -5.52 4.53 -11.78
CA ASP A 42 -5.16 5.91 -12.04
C ASP A 42 -3.92 6.31 -11.21
N PRO A 43 -3.42 7.55 -11.31
CA PRO A 43 -2.24 7.94 -10.55
C PRO A 43 -2.42 7.79 -9.03
N ASP A 44 -3.61 8.01 -8.49
CA ASP A 44 -3.86 7.92 -7.05
C ASP A 44 -3.72 6.48 -6.58
N ALA A 45 -4.45 5.55 -7.22
CA ALA A 45 -4.35 4.12 -6.96
C ALA A 45 -2.92 3.57 -7.02
N ILE A 46 -2.16 3.96 -8.06
CA ILE A 46 -0.78 3.51 -8.30
C ILE A 46 0.16 4.00 -7.20
N TYR A 47 0.11 5.30 -6.88
CA TYR A 47 1.05 5.88 -5.92
C TYR A 47 0.63 5.65 -4.47
N ALA A 48 -0.66 5.55 -4.17
CA ALA A 48 -1.16 5.11 -2.87
C ALA A 48 -0.71 3.67 -2.58
N SER A 49 -0.79 2.77 -3.58
CA SER A 49 -0.28 1.40 -3.48
C SER A 49 1.23 1.37 -3.28
N TYR A 50 1.97 2.21 -4.03
CA TYR A 50 3.42 2.29 -3.90
C TYR A 50 3.88 2.84 -2.55
N LEU A 51 3.23 3.87 -2.03
CA LEU A 51 3.52 4.41 -0.70
C LEU A 51 3.13 3.42 0.40
N THR A 52 2.03 2.69 0.23
CA THR A 52 1.63 1.60 1.12
C THR A 52 2.68 0.49 1.14
N PHE A 53 3.18 0.07 -0.02
CA PHE A 53 4.31 -0.86 -0.14
C PHE A 53 5.54 -0.37 0.63
N LYS A 54 5.93 0.91 0.43
CA LYS A 54 7.07 1.50 1.15
C LYS A 54 6.83 1.53 2.66
N LEU A 55 5.63 1.86 3.10
CA LEU A 55 5.26 1.88 4.51
C LEU A 55 5.31 0.48 5.12
N VAL A 56 4.78 -0.54 4.44
CA VAL A 56 4.84 -1.94 4.87
C VAL A 56 6.29 -2.40 5.01
N LYS A 57 7.12 -2.15 4.00
CA LYS A 57 8.57 -2.45 4.04
C LYS A 57 9.30 -1.68 5.14
N HIS A 58 8.91 -0.44 5.42
CA HIS A 58 9.51 0.34 6.51
C HIS A 58 9.13 -0.24 7.88
N LEU A 59 7.89 -0.68 8.07
CA LEU A 59 7.40 -1.23 9.34
C LEU A 59 7.91 -2.65 9.60
N ASN A 60 8.10 -3.45 8.55
CA ASN A 60 8.63 -4.80 8.60
C ASN A 60 9.51 -5.06 7.36
N PRO A 61 10.83 -4.82 7.42
CA PRO A 61 11.72 -4.98 6.26
C PRO A 61 11.81 -6.41 5.71
N LYS A 62 11.45 -7.42 6.50
CA LYS A 62 11.56 -8.84 6.13
C LYS A 62 10.33 -9.37 5.39
N ILE A 63 9.21 -8.65 5.41
CA ILE A 63 7.99 -9.06 4.72
C ILE A 63 8.24 -9.03 3.20
N GLU A 64 7.93 -10.08 2.47
CA GLU A 64 7.81 -10.03 1.02
C GLU A 64 6.55 -9.25 0.65
N CYS A 65 6.60 -8.42 -0.39
CA CYS A 65 5.45 -7.60 -0.75
C CYS A 65 5.40 -7.37 -2.25
N GLU A 66 4.20 -7.50 -2.80
CA GLU A 66 3.90 -7.27 -4.21
C GLU A 66 2.71 -6.32 -4.37
N ILE A 67 2.66 -5.64 -5.52
CA ILE A 67 1.57 -4.75 -5.88
C ILE A 67 0.91 -5.31 -7.14
N ILE A 68 -0.41 -5.39 -7.13
CA ILE A 68 -1.26 -5.94 -8.17
C ILE A 68 -2.22 -4.85 -8.64
N ALA A 69 -2.16 -4.51 -9.92
CA ALA A 69 -3.17 -3.70 -10.59
C ALA A 69 -4.02 -4.64 -11.44
N ASP A 70 -5.11 -5.16 -10.86
CA ASP A 70 -6.00 -6.06 -11.58
C ASP A 70 -6.53 -5.36 -12.84
N GLN A 71 -6.58 -6.03 -13.99
CA GLN A 71 -6.96 -5.44 -15.28
C GLN A 71 -6.13 -4.21 -15.74
N GLY A 72 -4.96 -3.95 -15.13
CA GLY A 72 -3.92 -3.07 -15.67
C GLY A 72 -3.94 -1.60 -15.25
N ILE A 73 -2.98 -0.86 -15.81
CA ILE A 73 -2.62 0.51 -15.44
C ILE A 73 -3.10 1.51 -16.50
N SER A 74 -3.65 2.65 -16.08
CA SER A 74 -4.14 3.69 -17.00
C SER A 74 -3.01 4.30 -17.86
N LYS A 75 -3.38 4.88 -19.03
CA LYS A 75 -2.40 5.51 -19.94
C LYS A 75 -1.64 6.65 -19.26
N ILE A 76 -2.34 7.49 -18.48
CA ILE A 76 -1.72 8.62 -17.77
C ILE A 76 -0.76 8.11 -16.68
N SER A 77 -1.15 7.07 -15.94
CA SER A 77 -0.29 6.44 -14.94
C SER A 77 0.99 5.86 -15.57
N LYS A 78 0.89 5.22 -16.74
CA LYS A 78 2.06 4.71 -17.48
C LYS A 78 3.05 5.83 -17.82
N VAL A 79 2.56 7.01 -18.23
CA VAL A 79 3.42 8.17 -18.50
C VAL A 79 4.13 8.64 -17.23
N LEU A 80 3.42 8.72 -16.11
CA LEU A 80 4.01 9.12 -14.83
C LEU A 80 5.04 8.10 -14.33
N MET A 81 4.80 6.81 -14.56
CA MET A 81 5.73 5.73 -14.19
C MET A 81 7.06 5.79 -14.96
N LEU A 82 7.14 6.49 -16.09
CA LEU A 82 8.41 6.78 -16.77
C LEU A 82 9.33 7.66 -15.91
N LYS A 83 8.76 8.46 -14.99
CA LYS A 83 9.49 9.34 -14.07
C LYS A 83 9.64 8.73 -12.69
N VAL A 84 8.60 8.07 -12.18
CA VAL A 84 8.61 7.40 -10.87
C VAL A 84 8.22 5.93 -11.07
N PRO A 85 9.21 5.04 -11.32
CA PRO A 85 8.93 3.64 -11.57
C PRO A 85 8.28 2.96 -10.36
N VAL A 86 7.23 2.19 -10.63
CA VAL A 86 6.56 1.33 -9.65
C VAL A 86 6.49 -0.08 -10.25
N ASN A 87 6.89 -1.07 -9.47
CA ASN A 87 6.93 -2.46 -9.92
C ASN A 87 5.63 -3.16 -9.56
N PHE A 88 4.94 -3.69 -10.57
CA PHE A 88 3.72 -4.48 -10.41
C PHE A 88 3.97 -5.94 -10.80
N LYS A 89 3.14 -6.84 -10.26
CA LYS A 89 3.04 -8.22 -10.72
C LYS A 89 1.73 -8.39 -11.48
N ASP A 90 1.79 -9.14 -12.59
CA ASP A 90 0.61 -9.40 -13.42
C ASP A 90 -0.38 -10.37 -12.75
N LYS A 91 0.12 -11.27 -11.90
CA LYS A 91 -0.68 -12.25 -11.17
C LYS A 91 -0.29 -12.29 -9.70
N PRO A 92 -1.25 -12.31 -8.78
CA PRO A 92 -0.97 -12.41 -7.35
C PRO A 92 -0.52 -13.82 -6.95
N ASN A 93 0.36 -13.91 -5.96
CA ASN A 93 0.68 -15.16 -5.28
C ASN A 93 -0.19 -15.35 -4.03
N LEU A 94 -1.48 -15.61 -4.26
CA LEU A 94 -2.47 -15.73 -3.18
C LEU A 94 -2.18 -16.88 -2.22
N GLU A 95 -1.60 -17.99 -2.70
CA GLU A 95 -1.26 -19.14 -1.86
C GLU A 95 -0.25 -18.81 -0.76
N LYS A 96 0.68 -17.88 -1.03
CA LYS A 96 1.67 -17.42 -0.05
C LYS A 96 1.19 -16.26 0.80
N THR A 97 0.08 -15.61 0.42
CA THR A 97 -0.31 -14.31 0.99
C THR A 97 -0.85 -14.46 2.41
N ASP A 98 -0.18 -13.84 3.38
CA ASP A 98 -0.64 -13.77 4.78
C ASP A 98 -1.44 -12.49 5.07
N LEU A 99 -1.24 -11.44 4.27
CA LEU A 99 -1.87 -10.14 4.41
C LEU A 99 -2.26 -9.56 3.06
N ILE A 100 -3.54 -9.24 2.91
CA ILE A 100 -4.07 -8.49 1.77
C ILE A 100 -4.32 -7.05 2.21
N ILE A 101 -3.88 -6.08 1.41
CA ILE A 101 -4.23 -4.67 1.56
C ILE A 101 -4.90 -4.22 0.27
N LEU A 102 -6.11 -3.67 0.38
CA LEU A 102 -6.83 -3.08 -0.72
C LEU A 102 -6.65 -1.56 -0.66
N VAL A 103 -6.30 -0.95 -1.79
CA VAL A 103 -6.05 0.49 -1.91
C VAL A 103 -6.89 1.05 -3.04
N ASP A 104 -7.56 2.17 -2.78
CA ASP A 104 -8.40 2.88 -3.76
C ASP A 104 -9.46 1.98 -4.42
N THR A 105 -10.04 1.09 -3.61
CA THR A 105 -11.14 0.20 -3.98
C THR A 105 -11.89 -0.20 -2.71
N SER A 106 -13.19 -0.46 -2.81
CA SER A 106 -14.07 -0.87 -1.71
C SER A 106 -14.82 -2.15 -2.01
#